data_AF-A0A836BIB8-F1
#
_entry.id   AF-A0A836BIB8-F1
#
_cell.length_a   1.000
_cell.length_b   1.000
_cell.length_c   1.000
_cell.angle_alpha   90.00
_cell.angle_beta   90.00
_cell.angle_gamma   90.00
#
_symmetry.space_group_name_H-M   'P 1'
#
loop_
_entity.id
_entity.type
_entity.pdbx_description
1 polymer ?
#
loop_
_entity_poly.entity_id
_entity_poly.type
_entity_poly.pdbx_seq_one_letter_code
_entity_poly.pdbx_strand_id
1 'polypeptide(L)'
;MKFPIKGRFGDFGGRYIPETLVPAIEELEENYLKFKNDKNFKKELNYYLREYAGRPTPLYFAKNLTDKVGGAKIFLKREDLLHGGAHKINNTLGQALLAKKMKKKRIIAETGAGQHGVAT
;
A
#
# COMPACT_ATOMS: atom_id res chain seq x y z
N MET A 1 -11.86 15.37 -15.22
CA MET A 1 -10.72 16.10 -14.62
C MET A 1 -9.64 15.10 -14.20
N LYS A 2 -8.36 15.42 -14.40
CA LYS A 2 -7.24 14.54 -14.06
C LYS A 2 -6.68 14.95 -12.68
N PHE A 3 -7.15 14.32 -11.62
CA PHE A 3 -6.61 14.48 -10.26
C PHE A 3 -5.47 13.48 -10.00
N PRO A 4 -4.59 13.74 -9.01
CA PRO A 4 -4.51 14.94 -8.15
C PRO A 4 -3.85 16.15 -8.83
N ILE A 5 -4.24 17.36 -8.46
CA ILE A 5 -3.58 18.63 -8.86
C ILE A 5 -2.76 19.12 -7.65
N LYS A 6 -1.42 19.14 -7.75
CA LYS A 6 -0.53 19.48 -6.64
C LYS A 6 -0.86 18.73 -5.32
N GLY A 7 -1.19 17.44 -5.44
CA GLY A 7 -1.57 16.59 -4.29
C GLY A 7 -2.98 16.81 -3.74
N ARG A 8 -3.83 17.63 -4.39
CA ARG A 8 -5.24 17.82 -4.01
C ARG A 8 -6.21 17.04 -4.90
N PHE A 9 -7.28 16.55 -4.27
CA PHE A 9 -8.47 15.95 -4.88
C PHE A 9 -9.68 16.82 -4.53
N GLY A 10 -10.02 17.77 -5.42
CA GLY A 10 -10.96 18.85 -5.09
C GLY A 10 -10.43 19.67 -3.91
N ASP A 11 -11.26 19.85 -2.89
CA ASP A 11 -10.91 20.61 -1.69
C ASP A 11 -10.02 19.84 -0.69
N PHE A 12 -9.85 18.53 -0.88
CA PHE A 12 -9.14 17.65 0.05
C PHE A 12 -7.70 17.33 -0.39
N GLY A 13 -6.84 17.03 0.58
CA GLY A 13 -5.42 16.71 0.34
C GLY A 13 -4.51 17.94 0.40
N GLY A 14 -3.41 17.91 -0.35
CA GLY A 14 -2.33 18.89 -0.23
C GLY A 14 -1.30 18.52 0.84
N ARG A 15 -0.40 19.46 1.15
CA ARG A 15 0.70 19.28 2.10
C ARG A 15 0.64 20.38 3.16
N TYR A 16 0.19 20.04 4.36
CA TYR A 16 0.15 20.94 5.52
C TYR A 16 1.22 20.50 6.52
N ILE A 17 2.47 20.88 6.22
CA ILE A 17 3.65 20.43 6.96
C ILE A 17 4.56 21.63 7.25
N PRO A 18 5.39 21.56 8.31
CA PRO A 18 6.44 22.55 8.52
C PRO A 18 7.42 22.62 7.34
N GLU A 19 7.98 23.81 7.10
CA GLU A 19 8.95 24.08 6.02
C GLU A 19 10.15 23.11 6.06
N THR A 20 10.57 22.70 7.26
CA THR A 20 11.67 21.75 7.46
C THR A 20 11.41 20.36 6.89
N LEU A 21 10.16 19.97 6.67
CA LEU A 21 9.78 18.68 6.08
C LEU A 21 9.56 18.73 4.57
N VAL A 22 9.44 19.93 3.98
CA VAL A 22 9.16 20.10 2.55
C VAL A 22 10.19 19.37 1.67
N PRO A 23 11.52 19.51 1.89
CA PRO A 23 12.51 18.84 1.04
C PRO A 23 12.40 17.31 1.06
N ALA A 24 12.07 16.73 2.22
CA ALA A 24 11.93 15.28 2.36
C ALA A 24 10.71 14.73 1.60
N ILE A 25 9.59 15.48 1.61
CA ILE A 25 8.37 15.09 0.90
C ILE A 25 8.53 15.25 -0.62
N GLU A 26 9.23 16.29 -1.06
CA GLU A 26 9.55 16.48 -2.47
C GLU A 26 10.50 15.40 -3.00
N GLU A 27 11.57 15.06 -2.25
CA GLU A 27 12.48 13.95 -2.60
C GLU A 27 11.71 12.63 -2.73
N LEU A 28 10.77 12.35 -1.80
CA LEU A 28 9.95 11.15 -1.82
C LEU A 28 9.04 11.11 -3.06
N GLU A 29 8.34 12.21 -3.37
CA GLU A 29 7.46 12.28 -4.54
C GLU A 29 8.25 12.09 -5.83
N GLU A 30 9.39 12.78 -5.99
CA GLU A 30 10.23 12.67 -7.17
C GLU A 30 10.66 11.22 -7.41
N ASN A 31 11.17 10.56 -6.37
CA ASN A 31 11.61 9.17 -6.46
C ASN A 31 10.43 8.22 -6.72
N TYR A 32 9.29 8.42 -6.08
CA TYR A 32 8.09 7.64 -6.37
C TYR A 32 7.66 7.79 -7.84
N LEU A 33 7.58 9.02 -8.36
CA LEU A 33 7.19 9.29 -9.75
C LEU A 33 8.18 8.69 -10.75
N LYS A 34 9.47 8.70 -10.41
CA LYS A 34 10.53 8.07 -11.19
C LYS A 34 10.38 6.55 -11.25
N PHE A 35 10.17 5.88 -10.11
CA PHE A 35 10.19 4.42 -10.03
C PHE A 35 8.84 3.73 -10.22
N LYS A 36 7.71 4.41 -10.02
CA LYS A 36 6.37 3.77 -10.09
C LYS A 36 6.08 3.07 -11.42
N ASN A 37 6.72 3.50 -12.52
CA ASN A 37 6.58 2.94 -13.85
C ASN A 37 7.79 2.15 -14.33
N ASP A 38 8.86 2.09 -13.54
CA ASP A 38 10.06 1.32 -13.86
C ASP A 38 9.74 -0.18 -13.88
N LYS A 39 10.19 -0.86 -14.95
CA LYS A 39 9.90 -2.29 -15.17
C LYS A 39 10.58 -3.16 -14.12
N ASN A 40 11.80 -2.81 -13.71
CA ASN A 40 12.55 -3.59 -12.74
C ASN A 40 11.95 -3.44 -11.34
N PHE A 41 11.54 -2.22 -10.95
CA PHE A 41 10.81 -1.95 -9.71
C PHE A 41 9.51 -2.76 -9.65
N LYS A 42 8.69 -2.73 -10.70
CA LYS A 42 7.44 -3.52 -10.77
C LYS A 42 7.72 -5.02 -10.68
N LYS A 43 8.75 -5.52 -11.37
CA LYS A 43 9.13 -6.93 -11.32
C LYS A 43 9.54 -7.37 -9.91
N GLU A 44 10.38 -6.58 -9.24
CA GLU A 44 10.85 -6.85 -7.88
C GLU A 44 9.68 -6.77 -6.86
N LEU A 45 8.82 -5.75 -6.97
CA LEU A 45 7.63 -5.65 -6.12
C LEU A 45 6.67 -6.83 -6.33
N ASN A 46 6.39 -7.20 -7.59
CA ASN A 46 5.50 -8.31 -7.90
C ASN A 46 6.05 -9.66 -7.41
N TYR A 47 7.37 -9.84 -7.46
CA TYR A 47 8.03 -11.01 -6.88
C TYR A 47 7.74 -11.09 -5.38
N TYR A 48 7.98 -10.03 -4.60
CA TYR A 48 7.71 -10.06 -3.16
C TYR A 48 6.21 -10.17 -2.83
N LEU A 49 5.34 -9.52 -3.61
CA LEU A 49 3.91 -9.66 -3.42
C LEU A 49 3.44 -11.12 -3.61
N ARG A 50 4.02 -11.85 -4.58
CA ARG A 50 3.65 -13.24 -4.85
C ARG A 50 4.31 -14.21 -3.89
N GLU A 51 5.63 -14.18 -3.80
CA GLU A 51 6.42 -15.19 -3.08
C GLU A 51 6.44 -14.97 -1.57
N TYR A 52 6.33 -13.72 -1.11
CA TYR A 52 6.41 -13.39 0.31
C TYR A 52 5.05 -13.02 0.90
N ALA A 53 4.31 -12.09 0.27
CA ALA A 53 3.02 -11.67 0.80
C ALA A 53 1.89 -12.68 0.54
N GLY A 54 2.03 -13.57 -0.45
CA GLY A 54 1.03 -14.59 -0.78
C GLY A 54 -0.06 -14.13 -1.75
N ARG A 55 0.23 -13.17 -2.64
CA ARG A 55 -0.70 -12.74 -3.70
C ARG A 55 -0.70 -13.72 -4.88
N PRO A 56 -1.81 -13.83 -5.63
CA PRO A 56 -3.11 -13.17 -5.41
C PRO A 56 -3.93 -13.85 -4.31
N THR A 57 -4.69 -13.06 -3.56
CA THR A 57 -5.66 -13.56 -2.58
C THR A 57 -6.95 -14.01 -3.27
N PRO A 58 -7.60 -15.10 -2.82
CA PRO A 58 -8.84 -15.58 -3.42
C PRO A 58 -10.02 -14.62 -3.19
N LEU A 59 -11.00 -14.68 -4.10
CA LEU A 59 -12.32 -14.07 -3.93
C LEU A 59 -13.31 -15.17 -3.54
N TYR A 60 -13.56 -15.30 -2.25
CA TYR A 60 -14.31 -16.42 -1.68
C TYR A 60 -15.82 -16.17 -1.73
N PHE A 61 -16.59 -17.07 -2.33
CA PHE A 61 -18.06 -17.00 -2.31
C PHE A 61 -18.60 -17.51 -0.96
N ALA A 62 -19.16 -16.60 -0.16
CA ALA A 62 -19.69 -16.91 1.16
C ALA A 62 -21.13 -17.44 1.06
N LYS A 63 -21.27 -18.71 0.67
CA LYS A 63 -22.57 -19.34 0.40
C LYS A 63 -23.54 -19.23 1.58
N ASN A 64 -23.15 -19.70 2.77
CA ASN A 64 -24.04 -19.71 3.94
C ASN A 64 -24.49 -18.29 4.35
N LEU A 65 -23.61 -17.30 4.18
CA LEU A 65 -23.95 -15.91 4.46
C LEU A 65 -24.92 -15.34 3.40
N THR A 66 -24.69 -15.68 2.14
CA THR A 66 -25.59 -15.33 1.03
C THR A 66 -26.98 -15.91 1.28
N ASP A 67 -27.07 -17.20 1.61
CA ASP A 67 -28.33 -17.90 1.88
C ASP A 67 -29.05 -17.30 3.09
N LYS A 68 -28.31 -16.99 4.17
CA LYS A 68 -28.86 -16.39 5.39
C LYS A 68 -29.43 -14.98 5.17
N VAL A 69 -28.78 -14.17 4.34
CA VAL A 69 -29.22 -12.80 4.05
C VAL A 69 -30.36 -12.79 3.02
N GLY A 70 -30.43 -13.79 2.14
CA GLY A 70 -31.50 -13.93 1.14
C GLY A 70 -31.47 -12.90 0.01
N GLY A 71 -30.34 -12.20 -0.17
CA GLY A 71 -30.19 -11.11 -1.14
C GLY A 71 -29.14 -11.40 -2.23
N ALA A 72 -28.32 -10.39 -2.55
CA ALA A 72 -27.24 -10.52 -3.52
C ALA A 72 -26.18 -11.55 -3.08
N LYS A 73 -25.42 -12.08 -4.05
CA LYS A 73 -24.28 -12.98 -3.79
C LYS A 73 -23.17 -12.25 -3.02
N ILE A 74 -22.73 -12.82 -1.91
CA ILE A 74 -21.69 -12.22 -1.07
C ILE A 74 -20.34 -12.88 -1.35
N PHE A 75 -19.35 -12.07 -1.75
CA PHE A 75 -17.98 -12.48 -1.97
C PHE A 75 -17.04 -11.75 -1.01
N LEU A 76 -16.05 -12.47 -0.46
CA LEU A 76 -15.05 -11.94 0.45
C LEU A 76 -13.69 -11.91 -0.26
N LYS A 77 -13.10 -10.72 -0.40
CA LYS A 77 -11.72 -10.58 -0.88
C LYS A 77 -10.76 -10.89 0.27
N ARG A 78 -10.08 -12.04 0.20
CA ARG A 78 -9.36 -12.65 1.32
C ARG A 78 -8.00 -12.05 1.63
N GLU A 79 -7.93 -10.73 1.85
CA GLU A 79 -6.68 -10.07 2.27
C GLU A 79 -6.22 -10.47 3.69
N ASP A 80 -7.07 -11.15 4.45
CA ASP A 80 -6.72 -11.82 5.71
C ASP A 80 -5.73 -12.97 5.52
N LEU A 81 -5.62 -13.53 4.31
CA LEU A 81 -4.68 -14.61 3.98
C LEU A 81 -3.28 -14.12 3.60
N LEU A 82 -3.06 -12.81 3.54
CA LEU A 82 -1.71 -12.28 3.30
C LEU A 82 -0.79 -12.58 4.48
N HIS A 83 0.51 -12.69 4.20
CA HIS A 83 1.50 -12.71 5.26
C HIS A 83 1.34 -11.49 6.18
N GLY A 84 1.35 -11.71 7.49
CA GLY A 84 1.03 -10.68 8.50
C GLY A 84 -0.47 -10.48 8.76
N GLY A 85 -1.37 -11.15 8.04
CA GLY A 85 -2.81 -11.20 8.32
C GLY A 85 -3.59 -9.93 7.95
N ALA A 86 -2.96 -8.99 7.23
CA ALA A 86 -3.60 -7.73 6.86
C ALA A 86 -3.12 -7.21 5.49
N HIS A 87 -3.98 -6.47 4.81
CA HIS A 87 -3.68 -5.80 3.54
C HIS A 87 -2.56 -4.75 3.62
N LYS A 88 -2.08 -4.40 4.82
CA LYS A 88 -1.04 -3.37 5.03
C LYS A 88 0.30 -3.75 4.38
N ILE A 89 0.62 -5.05 4.35
CA ILE A 89 1.88 -5.56 3.78
C ILE A 89 2.07 -5.18 2.30
N ASN A 90 0.98 -5.03 1.55
CA ASN A 90 1.02 -4.62 0.15
C ASN A 90 1.72 -3.26 -0.01
N ASN A 91 1.43 -2.32 0.90
CA ASN A 91 2.00 -0.98 0.88
C ASN A 91 3.39 -0.96 1.53
N THR A 92 3.60 -1.64 2.65
CA THR A 92 4.90 -1.61 3.35
C THR A 92 6.01 -2.23 2.51
N LEU A 93 5.75 -3.32 1.77
CA LEU A 93 6.69 -3.86 0.78
C LEU A 93 7.06 -2.84 -0.30
N GLY A 94 6.07 -2.10 -0.82
CA GLY A 94 6.29 -1.05 -1.81
C GLY A 94 7.16 0.09 -1.29
N GLN A 95 6.88 0.56 -0.07
CA GLN A 95 7.63 1.64 0.57
C GLN A 95 9.05 1.20 0.97
N ALA A 96 9.22 0.00 1.52
CA ALA A 96 10.53 -0.56 1.85
C ALA A 96 11.39 -0.72 0.59
N LEU A 97 10.80 -1.19 -0.51
CA LEU A 97 11.49 -1.29 -1.79
C LEU A 97 11.88 0.09 -2.34
N LEU A 98 10.99 1.08 -2.24
CA LEU A 98 11.29 2.46 -2.64
C LEU A 98 12.44 3.06 -1.81
N ALA A 99 12.40 2.88 -0.49
CA ALA A 99 13.46 3.35 0.41
C ALA A 99 14.82 2.71 0.09
N LYS A 100 14.82 1.41 -0.25
CA LYS A 100 16.01 0.70 -0.76
C LYS A 100 16.54 1.34 -2.06
N LYS A 101 15.67 1.70 -3.02
CA LYS A 101 16.08 2.41 -4.25
C LYS A 101 16.61 3.82 -3.97
N MET A 102 16.04 4.50 -2.96
CA MET A 102 16.50 5.79 -2.44
C MET A 102 17.77 5.68 -1.57
N LYS A 103 18.35 4.48 -1.43
CA LYS A 103 19.54 4.18 -0.61
C LYS A 103 19.39 4.53 0.87
N LYS A 104 18.15 4.63 1.37
CA LYS A 104 17.89 4.84 2.80
C LYS A 104 18.10 3.51 3.52
N LYS A 105 18.80 3.54 4.66
CA LYS A 105 19.18 2.35 5.45
C LYS A 105 18.32 2.11 6.68
N ARG A 106 17.39 3.02 6.97
CA ARG A 106 16.54 3.01 8.15
C ARG A 106 15.13 3.42 7.76
N ILE A 107 14.16 2.68 8.27
CA ILE A 107 12.73 2.99 8.16
C ILE A 107 12.24 3.40 9.55
N ILE A 108 11.35 4.39 9.58
CA ILE A 108 10.64 4.82 10.77
C ILE A 108 9.15 4.72 10.46
N ALA A 109 8.37 4.29 11.45
CA ALA A 109 6.92 4.28 11.39
C ALA A 109 6.36 4.46 12.80
N GLU A 110 5.19 5.06 12.88
CA GLU A 110 4.37 5.11 14.07
C GLU A 110 3.40 3.93 14.12
N THR A 111 2.92 3.58 15.31
CA THR A 111 1.83 2.62 15.41
C THR A 111 0.97 2.88 16.63
N GLY A 112 -0.35 2.70 16.48
CA GLY A 112 -1.30 2.66 17.59
C GLY A 112 -1.54 1.21 18.02
N ALA A 113 -2.54 0.56 17.42
CA ALA A 113 -2.89 -0.84 17.70
C ALA A 113 -1.79 -1.89 17.36
N GLY A 114 -0.67 -1.49 16.77
CA GLY A 114 0.50 -2.34 16.53
C GLY A 114 0.59 -2.96 15.14
N GLN A 115 -0.53 -3.20 14.45
CA GLN A 115 -0.54 -3.89 13.15
C GLN A 115 0.25 -3.18 12.03
N HIS A 116 0.36 -1.85 12.06
CA HIS A 116 1.23 -1.14 11.10
C HIS A 116 2.70 -1.28 11.46
N GLY A 117 3.04 -1.20 12.75
CA GLY A 117 4.41 -1.37 13.23
C GLY A 117 4.97 -2.77 12.99
N VAL A 118 4.12 -3.82 13.04
CA VAL A 118 4.52 -5.19 12.69
C VAL A 118 4.71 -5.37 11.19
N ALA A 119 3.98 -4.61 10.36
CA ALA A 119 4.05 -4.73 8.91
C ALA A 119 5.23 -3.97 8.28
N THR A 120 5.81 -3.01 9.00
CA THR A 120 6.90 -2.12 8.54
C THR A 120 8.25 -2.65 8.98
#